data_AF-A0A2G6IY50-F1
#
_entry.id   AF-A0A2G6IY50-F1
#
_cell.length_a   1.000
_cell.length_b   1.000
_cell.length_c   1.000
_cell.angle_alpha   90.00
_cell.angle_beta   90.00
_cell.angle_gamma   90.00
#
_symmetry.space_group_name_H-M   'P 1'
#
loop_
_entity.id
_entity.type
_entity.pdbx_description
1 polymer ?
#
loop_
_entity_poly.entity_id
_entity_poly.type
_entity_poly.pdbx_seq_one_letter_code
_entity_poly.pdbx_strand_id
1 'polypeptide(L)'
;MSRLTLTLFSLVIAAGGALGACGDDKGATSPTAASIPLGVSCASDADCGDLQPTQCQQAACGEAGVCVITAVADGTACSTGAVCVEEQVCQGGTCGGGHAPARDCGDKVCGTDACGNSCGVCAANFECTAAGQCEEIVDPCMGLSFAGCCTGDGKAVWCDGGQLDEQDCAAAGGTCGWRDDVGYYYCTSGDEPPAPDASLPYLCPDSECASADPCGDRECGHQCGLLCGTCGDGEVCRADGTCGEDVCGDLTFTGCCRGTLSYYCKDGVVEVLDCSTVDPASCGWDSAEGFYDCGLSGADPSGTNPADCDEYDFVVPK
;
A
#
# COMPACT_ATOMS: atom_id res chain seq x y z
N MET A 1 -32.50 19.88 14.43
CA MET A 1 -31.67 19.70 15.64
C MET A 1 -31.59 18.21 15.94
N SER A 2 -30.77 17.46 15.19
CA SER A 2 -30.62 16.02 15.33
C SER A 2 -29.30 15.73 16.03
N ARG A 3 -29.35 15.11 17.21
CA ARG A 3 -28.16 14.77 18.01
C ARG A 3 -27.58 13.46 17.48
N LEU A 4 -26.43 13.53 16.83
CA LEU A 4 -25.61 12.37 16.50
C LEU A 4 -24.89 11.91 17.77
N THR A 5 -25.10 10.65 18.16
CA THR A 5 -24.49 10.04 19.34
C THR A 5 -23.27 9.24 18.86
N LEU A 6 -22.08 9.75 19.15
CA LEU A 6 -20.81 9.10 18.78
C LEU A 6 -20.49 8.01 19.83
N THR A 7 -20.43 6.75 19.41
CA THR A 7 -20.10 5.62 20.30
C THR A 7 -18.62 5.29 20.10
N LEU A 8 -17.78 5.57 21.11
CA LEU A 8 -16.38 5.16 21.13
C LEU A 8 -16.29 3.64 21.33
N PHE A 9 -15.69 2.94 20.37
CA PHE A 9 -15.21 1.56 20.53
C PHE A 9 -13.75 1.59 20.95
N SER A 10 -13.46 1.10 22.17
CA SER A 10 -12.10 0.87 22.65
C SER A 10 -11.55 -0.43 22.06
N LEU A 11 -10.54 -0.33 21.22
CA LEU A 11 -9.78 -1.45 20.66
C LEU A 11 -8.68 -1.85 21.67
N VAL A 12 -8.77 -3.06 22.23
CA VAL A 12 -7.74 -3.67 23.09
C VAL A 12 -6.81 -4.48 22.19
N ILE A 13 -5.57 -4.01 22.01
CA ILE A 13 -4.52 -4.74 21.29
C ILE A 13 -3.78 -5.63 22.30
N ALA A 14 -3.94 -6.95 22.17
CA ALA A 14 -3.17 -7.93 22.92
C ALA A 14 -1.92 -8.32 22.11
N ALA A 15 -0.75 -7.81 22.50
CA ALA A 15 0.54 -8.23 21.97
C ALA A 15 1.01 -9.50 22.69
N GLY A 16 0.94 -10.64 22.01
CA GLY A 16 1.49 -11.92 22.47
C GLY A 16 2.52 -12.45 21.49
N GLY A 17 3.77 -11.97 21.59
CA GLY A 17 4.90 -12.48 20.83
C GLY A 17 5.65 -13.54 21.63
N ALA A 18 5.51 -14.81 21.27
CA ALA A 18 6.36 -15.90 21.76
C ALA A 18 7.35 -16.29 20.66
N LEU A 19 8.63 -15.99 20.90
CA LEU A 19 9.76 -16.43 20.09
C LEU A 19 10.01 -17.92 20.35
N GLY A 20 9.75 -18.76 19.35
CA GLY A 20 10.15 -20.16 19.34
C GLY A 20 11.60 -20.30 18.86
N ALA A 21 12.47 -20.76 19.76
CA ALA A 21 13.85 -21.13 19.44
C ALA A 21 13.91 -22.60 19.02
N CYS A 22 14.57 -22.88 17.89
CA CYS A 22 14.84 -24.22 17.40
C CYS A 22 16.25 -24.64 17.82
N GLY A 23 16.37 -25.83 18.43
CA GLY A 23 17.54 -26.71 18.32
C GLY A 23 18.66 -26.54 19.35
N ASP A 24 18.84 -27.56 20.19
CA ASP A 24 20.11 -28.29 20.24
C ASP A 24 19.96 -29.62 21.00
N ASP A 25 20.22 -30.71 20.27
CA ASP A 25 20.33 -32.09 20.74
C ASP A 25 21.47 -32.27 21.73
N LYS A 26 21.17 -32.73 22.96
CA LYS A 26 22.13 -33.47 23.80
C LYS A 26 21.47 -34.60 24.59
N GLY A 27 21.63 -35.81 24.04
CA GLY A 27 21.91 -37.04 24.78
C GLY A 27 20.97 -37.40 25.93
N ALA A 28 19.76 -37.88 25.62
CA ALA A 28 18.95 -38.58 26.60
C ALA A 28 19.37 -40.05 26.69
N THR A 29 20.00 -40.41 27.81
CA THR A 29 19.96 -41.78 28.32
C THR A 29 18.51 -42.21 28.50
N SER A 30 18.11 -43.34 27.89
CA SER A 30 16.77 -43.94 28.03
C SER A 30 16.26 -43.89 29.47
N PRO A 31 15.10 -43.26 29.74
CA PRO A 31 14.43 -43.49 31.01
C PRO A 31 13.93 -44.94 31.01
N THR A 32 14.48 -45.76 31.89
CA THR A 32 13.79 -46.98 32.31
C THR A 32 12.39 -46.58 32.77
N ALA A 33 11.36 -47.07 32.08
CA ALA A 33 9.96 -46.81 32.37
C ALA A 33 9.68 -47.03 33.86
N ALA A 34 9.49 -45.94 34.61
CA ALA A 34 9.19 -46.01 36.03
C ALA A 34 7.71 -46.37 36.20
N SER A 35 7.44 -47.59 36.67
CA SER A 35 6.11 -48.06 37.02
C SER A 35 5.55 -47.25 38.19
N ILE A 36 4.34 -46.70 38.06
CA ILE A 36 3.66 -45.98 39.15
C ILE A 36 2.69 -46.94 39.85
N PRO A 37 2.85 -47.25 41.15
CA PRO A 37 1.91 -48.09 41.90
C PRO A 37 0.62 -47.34 42.21
N LEU A 38 -0.54 -47.96 41.94
CA LEU A 38 -1.86 -47.29 42.03
C LEU A 38 -2.71 -47.72 43.24
N GLY A 39 -2.15 -48.44 44.21
CA GLY A 39 -2.84 -48.80 45.46
C GLY A 39 -4.00 -49.80 45.32
N VAL A 40 -4.31 -50.24 44.11
CA VAL A 40 -5.27 -51.31 43.81
C VAL A 40 -4.56 -52.64 43.98
N SER A 41 -4.99 -53.47 44.94
CA SER A 41 -4.43 -54.81 45.13
C SER A 41 -4.92 -55.77 44.05
N CYS A 42 -4.05 -56.66 43.59
CA CYS A 42 -4.34 -57.63 42.55
C CYS A 42 -3.69 -58.99 42.86
N ALA A 43 -4.28 -60.05 42.33
CA ALA A 43 -3.70 -61.38 42.29
C ALA A 43 -3.27 -61.79 40.86
N SER A 44 -3.84 -61.15 39.86
CA SER A 44 -3.53 -61.33 38.43
C SER A 44 -3.79 -60.04 37.65
N ASP A 45 -3.29 -59.95 36.41
CA ASP A 45 -3.51 -58.79 35.54
C ASP A 45 -5.01 -58.50 35.28
N ALA A 46 -5.86 -59.53 35.38
CA ALA A 46 -7.30 -59.38 35.23
C ALA A 46 -7.94 -58.49 36.30
N ASP A 47 -7.35 -58.41 37.49
CA ASP A 47 -7.85 -57.58 38.60
C ASP A 47 -7.58 -56.08 38.35
N CYS A 48 -6.75 -55.74 37.37
CA CYS A 48 -6.39 -54.36 37.04
C CYS A 48 -7.26 -53.76 35.91
N GLY A 49 -8.31 -54.47 35.47
CA GLY A 49 -9.14 -54.08 34.33
C GLY A 49 -9.93 -52.78 34.49
N ASP A 50 -10.13 -52.31 35.72
CA ASP A 50 -10.81 -51.02 35.99
C ASP A 50 -9.89 -49.81 35.76
N LEU A 51 -8.58 -50.03 35.66
CA LEU A 51 -7.65 -48.96 35.30
C LEU A 51 -7.87 -48.55 33.84
N GLN A 52 -7.74 -47.26 33.56
CA GLN A 52 -7.91 -46.68 32.23
C GLN A 52 -6.54 -46.27 31.65
N PRO A 53 -5.68 -47.23 31.25
CA PRO A 53 -4.41 -46.90 30.61
C PRO A 53 -4.66 -46.27 29.23
N THR A 54 -3.73 -45.42 28.79
CA THR A 54 -3.73 -44.92 27.40
C THR A 54 -3.32 -46.01 26.42
N GLN A 55 -3.39 -45.74 25.11
CA GLN A 55 -2.96 -46.69 24.07
C GLN A 55 -1.49 -47.12 24.18
N CYS A 56 -0.65 -46.32 24.84
CA CYS A 56 0.77 -46.61 25.05
C CYS A 56 1.09 -47.10 26.46
N GLN A 57 0.06 -47.49 27.21
CA GLN A 57 0.19 -47.96 28.57
C GLN A 57 -0.58 -49.28 28.74
N GLN A 58 -0.11 -50.12 29.65
CA GLN A 58 -0.81 -51.34 30.04
C GLN A 58 -0.81 -51.45 31.57
N ALA A 59 -1.95 -51.86 32.11
CA ALA A 59 -2.09 -52.17 33.52
C ALA A 59 -1.73 -53.64 33.77
N ALA A 60 -0.85 -53.90 34.74
CA ALA A 60 -0.43 -55.25 35.10
C ALA A 60 -0.32 -55.39 36.62
N CYS A 61 -0.46 -56.60 37.14
CA CYS A 61 -0.27 -56.89 38.54
C CYS A 61 1.23 -56.99 38.87
N GLY A 62 1.76 -56.00 39.59
CA GLY A 62 3.17 -55.99 39.97
C GLY A 62 3.50 -57.04 41.03
N GLU A 63 4.79 -57.32 41.21
CA GLU A 63 5.31 -58.31 42.17
C GLU A 63 4.90 -58.04 43.64
N ALA A 64 4.50 -56.81 43.95
CA ALA A 64 3.98 -56.41 45.27
C ALA A 64 2.49 -56.74 45.47
N GLY A 65 1.82 -57.38 44.50
CA GLY A 65 0.37 -57.62 44.54
C GLY A 65 -0.44 -56.33 44.37
N VAL A 66 0.11 -55.35 43.66
CA VAL A 66 -0.51 -54.04 43.41
C VAL A 66 -0.47 -53.75 41.91
N CYS A 67 -1.58 -53.27 41.35
CA CYS A 67 -1.65 -52.86 39.97
C CYS A 67 -0.69 -51.69 39.70
N VAL A 68 0.07 -51.83 38.63
CA VAL A 68 0.98 -50.81 38.11
C VAL A 68 0.64 -50.49 36.67
N ILE A 69 0.83 -49.24 36.26
CA ILE A 69 0.81 -48.86 34.84
C ILE A 69 2.25 -48.89 34.33
N THR A 70 2.45 -49.63 33.24
CA THR A 70 3.74 -49.73 32.53
C THR A 70 3.58 -49.22 31.11
N ALA A 71 4.66 -48.67 30.55
CA ALA A 71 4.70 -48.31 29.14
C ALA A 71 4.60 -49.57 28.28
N VAL A 72 3.79 -49.51 27.22
CA VAL A 72 3.84 -50.48 26.14
C VAL A 72 5.17 -50.34 25.39
N ALA A 73 5.63 -51.39 24.72
CA ALA A 73 6.89 -51.40 23.98
C ALA A 73 6.98 -50.23 22.98
N ASP A 74 8.13 -49.58 22.94
CA ASP A 74 8.42 -48.52 21.98
C ASP A 74 8.25 -49.03 20.53
N GLY A 75 7.70 -48.19 19.66
CA GLY A 75 7.39 -48.56 18.27
C GLY A 75 6.02 -49.22 18.08
N THR A 76 5.27 -49.47 19.16
CA THR A 76 3.88 -49.93 19.05
C THR A 76 3.02 -48.83 18.42
N ALA A 77 2.23 -49.17 17.40
CA ALA A 77 1.35 -48.22 16.72
C ALA A 77 0.31 -47.64 17.69
N CYS A 78 0.11 -46.33 17.62
CA CYS A 78 -0.89 -45.62 18.41
C CYS A 78 -1.50 -44.47 17.59
N SER A 79 -2.47 -43.76 18.14
CA SER A 79 -3.02 -42.54 17.54
C SER A 79 -3.38 -41.50 18.61
N THR A 80 -2.91 -40.28 18.44
CA THR A 80 -3.32 -39.12 19.24
C THR A 80 -4.68 -38.56 18.79
N GLY A 81 -5.26 -39.08 17.72
CA GLY A 81 -6.47 -38.54 17.08
C GLY A 81 -6.23 -37.28 16.26
N ALA A 82 -4.97 -36.86 16.06
CA ALA A 82 -4.65 -35.77 15.15
C ALA A 82 -4.86 -36.21 13.70
N VAL A 83 -5.72 -35.50 12.97
CA VAL A 83 -6.15 -35.86 11.60
C VAL A 83 -4.99 -35.87 10.59
N CYS A 84 -3.93 -35.13 10.86
CA CYS A 84 -2.82 -34.89 9.93
C CYS A 84 -1.47 -35.38 10.46
N VAL A 85 -1.50 -36.46 11.24
CA VAL A 85 -0.30 -37.12 11.73
C VAL A 85 -0.50 -38.63 11.58
N GLU A 86 0.27 -39.23 10.67
CA GLU A 86 0.26 -40.68 10.44
C GLU A 86 1.51 -41.32 11.02
N GLU A 87 1.48 -42.65 11.16
CA GLU A 87 2.60 -43.47 11.65
C GLU A 87 3.07 -43.09 13.07
N GLN A 88 2.11 -42.75 13.93
CA GLN A 88 2.39 -42.47 15.33
C GLN A 88 2.74 -43.75 16.08
N VAL A 89 3.71 -43.63 16.97
CA VAL A 89 4.20 -44.76 17.76
C VAL A 89 4.33 -44.38 19.22
N CYS A 90 4.22 -45.39 20.08
CA CYS A 90 4.50 -45.26 21.48
C CYS A 90 6.01 -45.04 21.69
N GLN A 91 6.35 -44.04 22.50
CA GLN A 91 7.70 -43.81 22.98
C GLN A 91 7.64 -43.45 24.47
N GLY A 92 8.23 -44.28 25.33
CA GLY A 92 8.24 -44.07 26.77
C GLY A 92 6.85 -43.97 27.40
N GLY A 93 5.87 -44.71 26.87
CA GLY A 93 4.50 -44.72 27.38
C GLY A 93 3.61 -43.57 26.91
N THR A 94 4.09 -42.72 25.99
CA THR A 94 3.31 -41.64 25.37
C THR A 94 3.15 -41.91 23.88
N CYS A 95 1.95 -41.64 23.34
CA CYS A 95 1.73 -41.68 21.91
C CYS A 95 2.20 -40.37 21.28
N GLY A 96 3.09 -40.44 20.28
CA GLY A 96 3.62 -39.25 19.62
C GLY A 96 4.39 -39.57 18.36
N GLY A 97 5.17 -38.60 17.90
CA GLY A 97 5.88 -38.69 16.63
C GLY A 97 4.92 -38.62 15.44
N GLY A 98 5.24 -39.38 14.40
CA GLY A 98 4.56 -39.36 13.11
C GLY A 98 5.02 -38.23 12.21
N HIS A 99 4.48 -38.23 11.00
CA HIS A 99 4.71 -37.21 9.98
C HIS A 99 3.38 -36.76 9.39
N ALA A 100 3.39 -35.56 8.79
CA ALA A 100 2.27 -35.15 7.96
C ALA A 100 2.06 -36.19 6.84
N PRO A 101 0.80 -36.56 6.53
CA PRO A 101 0.53 -37.46 5.44
C PRO A 101 1.09 -36.89 4.13
N ALA A 102 1.32 -37.79 3.16
CA ALA A 102 1.69 -37.37 1.82
C ALA A 102 0.68 -36.34 1.30
N ARG A 103 1.21 -35.34 0.58
CA ARG A 103 0.41 -34.27 -0.03
C ARG A 103 -0.77 -34.85 -0.82
N ASP A 104 -1.99 -34.51 -0.43
CA ASP A 104 -3.21 -34.92 -1.12
C ASP A 104 -3.98 -33.72 -1.64
N CYS A 105 -3.72 -33.37 -2.90
CA CYS A 105 -4.33 -32.20 -3.52
C CYS A 105 -5.69 -32.46 -4.14
N GLY A 106 -6.07 -33.72 -4.36
CA GLY A 106 -7.18 -34.06 -5.25
C GLY A 106 -7.06 -33.27 -6.57
N ASP A 107 -8.10 -32.48 -6.88
CA ASP A 107 -8.17 -31.65 -8.09
C ASP A 107 -7.59 -30.24 -7.92
N LYS A 108 -7.06 -29.88 -6.74
CA LYS A 108 -6.50 -28.54 -6.49
C LYS A 108 -5.21 -28.34 -7.28
N VAL A 109 -5.11 -27.20 -7.95
CA VAL A 109 -3.91 -26.69 -8.61
C VAL A 109 -3.09 -25.80 -7.67
N CYS A 110 -3.74 -25.15 -6.71
CA CYS A 110 -3.12 -24.21 -5.76
C CYS A 110 -3.68 -24.34 -4.34
N GLY A 111 -3.04 -23.65 -3.38
CA GLY A 111 -3.49 -23.58 -1.99
C GLY A 111 -2.95 -24.74 -1.15
N THR A 112 -3.69 -25.13 -0.10
CA THR A 112 -3.29 -26.25 0.77
C THR A 112 -4.32 -27.38 0.77
N ASP A 113 -3.84 -28.58 1.08
CA ASP A 113 -4.68 -29.73 1.42
C ASP A 113 -5.25 -29.61 2.85
N ALA A 114 -6.01 -30.62 3.28
CA ALA A 114 -6.62 -30.68 4.61
C ALA A 114 -5.59 -30.71 5.76
N CYS A 115 -4.34 -31.02 5.43
CA CYS A 115 -3.23 -31.14 6.37
C CYS A 115 -2.20 -30.02 6.28
N GLY A 116 -2.49 -29.00 5.47
CA GLY A 116 -1.65 -27.82 5.33
C GLY A 116 -0.47 -28.02 4.37
N ASN A 117 -0.38 -29.14 3.66
CA ASN A 117 0.63 -29.30 2.61
C ASN A 117 0.24 -28.44 1.40
N SER A 118 1.21 -27.79 0.77
CA SER A 118 0.94 -26.91 -0.38
C SER A 118 0.73 -27.71 -1.68
N CYS A 119 -0.34 -27.39 -2.39
CA CYS A 119 -0.72 -28.02 -3.66
C CYS A 119 -0.14 -27.32 -4.90
N GLY A 120 0.23 -26.06 -4.74
CA GLY A 120 0.86 -25.25 -5.77
C GLY A 120 0.68 -23.77 -5.47
N VAL A 121 1.24 -22.95 -6.35
CA VAL A 121 1.05 -21.48 -6.37
C VAL A 121 0.58 -21.09 -7.76
N CYS A 122 -0.28 -20.08 -7.84
CA CYS A 122 -0.74 -19.57 -9.11
C CYS A 122 0.35 -18.73 -9.80
N ALA A 123 0.26 -18.61 -11.13
CA ALA A 123 1.09 -17.70 -11.90
C ALA A 123 0.80 -16.23 -11.52
N ALA A 124 1.66 -15.32 -11.97
CA ALA A 124 1.38 -13.88 -11.83
C ALA A 124 0.01 -13.53 -12.44
N ASN A 125 -0.74 -12.65 -11.76
CA ASN A 125 -2.11 -12.25 -12.11
C ASN A 125 -3.18 -13.35 -11.99
N PHE A 126 -2.92 -14.41 -11.24
CA PHE A 126 -3.93 -15.41 -10.90
C PHE A 126 -4.04 -15.55 -9.37
N GLU A 127 -5.27 -15.63 -8.88
CA GLU A 127 -5.58 -15.88 -7.48
C GLU A 127 -6.07 -17.31 -7.27
N CYS A 128 -5.71 -17.86 -6.12
CA CYS A 128 -6.15 -19.20 -5.75
C CYS A 128 -7.55 -19.13 -5.16
N THR A 129 -8.53 -19.70 -5.84
CA THR A 129 -9.91 -19.75 -5.35
C THR A 129 -10.07 -20.70 -4.18
N ALA A 130 -11.20 -20.62 -3.47
CA ALA A 130 -11.54 -21.57 -2.41
C ALA A 130 -11.62 -23.03 -2.91
N ALA A 131 -11.90 -23.24 -4.21
CA ALA A 131 -11.88 -24.55 -4.86
C ALA A 131 -10.44 -25.04 -5.17
N GLY A 132 -9.42 -24.23 -4.91
CA GLY A 132 -8.02 -24.53 -5.20
C GLY A 132 -7.69 -24.47 -6.69
N GLN A 133 -8.44 -23.68 -7.47
CA GLN A 133 -8.15 -23.39 -8.88
C GLN A 133 -7.53 -22.02 -9.01
N CYS A 134 -6.64 -21.85 -9.98
CA CYS A 134 -6.10 -20.54 -10.31
C CYS A 134 -7.07 -19.85 -11.27
N GLU A 135 -7.66 -18.75 -10.82
CA GLU A 135 -8.50 -17.88 -11.65
C GLU A 135 -7.78 -16.55 -11.86
N GLU A 136 -7.96 -15.97 -13.05
CA GLU A 136 -7.33 -14.71 -13.39
C GLU A 136 -7.86 -13.61 -12.47
N ILE A 137 -6.95 -12.85 -11.86
CA ILE A 137 -7.27 -11.63 -11.16
C ILE A 137 -7.66 -10.64 -12.24
N VAL A 138 -8.96 -10.50 -12.49
CA VAL A 138 -9.44 -9.38 -13.29
C VAL A 138 -9.23 -8.15 -12.41
N ASP A 139 -8.12 -7.45 -12.65
CA ASP A 139 -7.89 -6.12 -12.09
C ASP A 139 -8.66 -5.13 -12.98
N PRO A 140 -9.87 -4.69 -12.56
CA PRO A 140 -10.64 -3.73 -13.35
C PRO A 140 -9.88 -2.41 -13.54
N CYS A 141 -8.90 -2.14 -12.68
CA CYS A 141 -8.10 -0.93 -12.69
C CYS A 141 -6.78 -1.06 -13.46
N MET A 142 -6.44 -2.26 -13.99
CA MET A 142 -5.24 -2.48 -14.79
C MET A 142 -3.94 -2.01 -14.09
N GLY A 143 -3.86 -2.19 -12.78
CA GLY A 143 -2.74 -1.77 -11.94
C GLY A 143 -2.75 -0.30 -11.54
N LEU A 144 -3.75 0.48 -11.94
CA LEU A 144 -3.86 1.89 -11.57
C LEU A 144 -4.30 2.07 -10.12
N SER A 145 -3.74 3.10 -9.50
CA SER A 145 -4.15 3.58 -8.18
C SER A 145 -5.06 4.81 -8.31
N PHE A 146 -5.46 5.38 -7.18
CA PHE A 146 -6.16 6.66 -7.14
C PHE A 146 -5.35 7.82 -7.71
N ALA A 147 -4.01 7.72 -7.69
CA ALA A 147 -3.14 8.72 -8.31
C ALA A 147 -3.34 8.82 -9.83
N GLY A 148 -3.77 7.71 -10.45
CA GLY A 148 -4.04 7.65 -11.87
C GLY A 148 -2.82 7.88 -12.76
N CYS A 149 -3.11 8.26 -14.00
CA CYS A 149 -2.16 8.54 -15.06
C CYS A 149 -2.89 9.30 -16.18
N CYS A 150 -2.12 9.77 -17.15
CA CYS A 150 -2.60 10.34 -18.40
C CYS A 150 -2.47 9.33 -19.54
N THR A 151 -3.37 9.41 -20.51
CA THR A 151 -3.32 8.67 -21.77
C THR A 151 -2.68 9.53 -22.87
N GLY A 152 -2.21 8.90 -23.95
CA GLY A 152 -1.57 9.60 -25.07
C GLY A 152 -2.53 10.51 -25.86
N ASP A 153 -3.83 10.31 -25.74
CA ASP A 153 -4.90 11.16 -26.29
C ASP A 153 -5.39 12.23 -25.31
N GLY A 154 -4.77 12.37 -24.14
CA GLY A 154 -4.98 13.48 -23.22
C GLY A 154 -6.10 13.28 -22.20
N LYS A 155 -6.46 12.04 -21.87
CA LYS A 155 -7.42 11.73 -20.80
C LYS A 155 -6.72 11.39 -19.49
N ALA A 156 -7.30 11.80 -18.37
CA ALA A 156 -6.92 11.32 -17.05
C ALA A 156 -7.66 10.01 -16.76
N VAL A 157 -6.94 8.97 -16.32
CA VAL A 157 -7.49 7.66 -15.97
C VAL A 157 -7.01 7.29 -14.58
N TRP A 158 -7.93 6.87 -13.70
CA TRP A 158 -7.60 6.50 -12.32
C TRP A 158 -8.49 5.36 -11.82
N CYS A 159 -8.09 4.76 -10.70
CA CYS A 159 -8.87 3.75 -10.01
C CYS A 159 -9.51 4.35 -8.75
N ASP A 160 -10.84 4.39 -8.69
CA ASP A 160 -11.57 4.75 -7.48
C ASP A 160 -12.51 3.61 -7.07
N GLY A 161 -12.41 3.16 -5.82
CA GLY A 161 -13.25 2.08 -5.30
C GLY A 161 -13.18 0.75 -6.06
N GLY A 162 -12.09 0.47 -6.79
CA GLY A 162 -11.96 -0.72 -7.63
C GLY A 162 -12.71 -0.61 -8.97
N GLN A 163 -13.08 0.60 -9.37
CA GLN A 163 -13.61 0.91 -10.69
C GLN A 163 -12.60 1.80 -11.43
N LEU A 164 -12.41 1.52 -12.72
CA LEU A 164 -11.65 2.38 -13.60
C LEU A 164 -12.52 3.57 -14.01
N ASP A 165 -12.05 4.77 -13.69
CA ASP A 165 -12.65 6.03 -14.09
C ASP A 165 -11.76 6.74 -15.11
N GLU A 166 -12.40 7.51 -16.00
CA GLU A 166 -11.74 8.24 -17.09
C GLU A 166 -12.37 9.61 -17.26
N GLN A 167 -11.55 10.62 -17.55
CA GLN A 167 -11.98 11.95 -17.93
C GLN A 167 -11.22 12.49 -19.13
N ASP A 168 -11.97 12.85 -20.17
CA ASP A 168 -11.46 13.55 -21.34
C ASP A 168 -11.17 15.02 -21.00
N CYS A 169 -9.89 15.37 -20.91
CA CYS A 169 -9.48 16.70 -20.51
C CYS A 169 -9.68 17.74 -21.60
N ALA A 170 -9.56 17.35 -22.87
CA ALA A 170 -9.84 18.26 -23.99
C ALA A 170 -11.32 18.68 -23.98
N ALA A 171 -12.23 17.73 -23.71
CA ALA A 171 -13.64 18.03 -23.53
C ALA A 171 -13.93 18.90 -22.28
N ALA A 172 -13.10 18.80 -21.25
CA ALA A 172 -13.15 19.64 -20.05
C ALA A 172 -12.47 21.01 -20.22
N GLY A 173 -11.86 21.30 -21.38
CA GLY A 173 -11.18 22.56 -21.65
C GLY A 173 -9.77 22.65 -21.04
N GLY A 174 -9.11 21.52 -20.85
CA GLY A 174 -7.78 21.42 -20.26
C GLY A 174 -6.92 20.31 -20.86
N THR A 175 -5.78 20.05 -20.22
CA THR A 175 -4.84 18.97 -20.53
C THR A 175 -4.72 18.04 -19.33
N CYS A 176 -4.36 16.78 -19.56
CA CYS A 176 -4.08 15.89 -18.44
C CYS A 176 -2.72 16.24 -17.83
N GLY A 177 -2.69 16.51 -16.52
CA GLY A 177 -1.50 16.96 -15.79
C GLY A 177 -1.53 16.53 -14.32
N TRP A 178 -0.38 16.58 -13.68
CA TRP A 178 -0.26 16.26 -12.25
C TRP A 178 -0.65 17.47 -11.40
N ARG A 179 -1.55 17.25 -10.45
CA ARG A 179 -1.98 18.30 -9.51
C ARG A 179 -1.31 18.12 -8.15
N ASP A 180 -0.33 18.95 -7.84
CA ASP A 180 0.44 18.87 -6.59
C ASP A 180 -0.40 19.08 -5.32
N ASP A 181 -1.48 19.87 -5.41
CA ASP A 181 -2.36 20.16 -4.27
C ASP A 181 -3.18 18.95 -3.81
N VAL A 182 -3.42 17.99 -4.72
CA VAL A 182 -4.22 16.80 -4.47
C VAL A 182 -3.48 15.47 -4.62
N GLY A 183 -2.31 15.48 -5.27
CA GLY A 183 -1.45 14.30 -5.40
C GLY A 183 -1.96 13.23 -6.38
N TYR A 184 -2.60 13.64 -7.49
CA TYR A 184 -3.02 12.74 -8.56
C TYR A 184 -3.07 13.44 -9.93
N TYR A 185 -3.11 12.65 -11.00
CA TYR A 185 -3.31 13.13 -12.37
C TYR A 185 -4.78 13.49 -12.61
N TYR A 186 -5.02 14.69 -13.14
CA TYR A 186 -6.37 15.16 -13.45
C TYR A 186 -6.35 16.13 -14.65
N CYS A 187 -7.52 16.64 -15.02
CA CYS A 187 -7.61 17.68 -16.03
C CYS A 187 -7.26 19.05 -15.44
N THR A 188 -6.24 19.68 -15.99
CA THR A 188 -5.65 20.95 -15.54
C THR A 188 -5.78 21.99 -16.65
N SER A 189 -5.78 23.27 -16.30
CA SER A 189 -5.93 24.36 -17.27
C SER A 189 -4.60 24.85 -17.86
N GLY A 190 -3.51 24.08 -17.75
CA GLY A 190 -2.18 24.49 -18.22
C GLY A 190 -1.15 23.36 -18.26
N ASP A 191 0.08 23.71 -18.63
CA ASP A 191 1.23 22.81 -18.72
C ASP A 191 1.80 22.49 -17.31
N GLU A 192 0.99 21.87 -16.45
CA GLU A 192 1.49 21.43 -15.14
C GLU A 192 2.59 20.37 -15.31
N PRO A 193 3.63 20.39 -14.46
CA PRO A 193 4.77 19.49 -14.58
C PRO A 193 4.34 18.02 -14.44
N PRO A 194 5.16 17.07 -14.90
CA PRO A 194 4.94 15.66 -14.58
C PRO A 194 5.00 15.44 -13.06
N ALA A 195 4.46 14.31 -12.60
CA ALA A 195 4.54 13.97 -11.19
C ALA A 195 5.99 14.06 -10.67
N PRO A 196 6.18 14.51 -9.41
CA PRO A 196 7.50 14.65 -8.82
C PRO A 196 8.21 13.31 -8.60
N ASP A 197 7.49 12.20 -8.71
CA ASP A 197 7.99 10.84 -8.46
C ASP A 197 7.88 9.97 -9.73
N ALA A 198 9.00 9.36 -10.11
CA ALA A 198 9.08 8.38 -11.20
C ALA A 198 8.26 7.09 -10.94
N SER A 199 7.84 6.85 -9.70
CA SER A 199 6.91 5.76 -9.36
C SER A 199 5.47 6.00 -9.85
N LEU A 200 5.14 7.23 -10.24
CA LEU A 200 3.85 7.65 -10.78
C LEU A 200 4.01 8.06 -12.25
N PRO A 201 4.14 7.07 -13.16
CA PRO A 201 4.38 7.34 -14.57
C PRO A 201 3.24 8.18 -15.14
N TYR A 202 3.60 9.21 -15.92
CA TYR A 202 2.63 10.06 -16.59
C TYR A 202 1.74 9.24 -17.53
N LEU A 203 2.30 8.27 -18.25
CA LEU A 203 1.51 7.42 -19.14
C LEU A 203 0.92 6.21 -18.43
N CYS A 204 -0.36 5.96 -18.69
CA CYS A 204 -1.02 4.74 -18.26
C CYS A 204 -0.34 3.50 -18.86
N PRO A 205 -0.37 2.35 -18.15
CA PRO A 205 0.06 1.07 -18.72
C PRO A 205 -0.56 0.85 -20.10
N ASP A 206 0.25 0.37 -21.04
CA ASP A 206 -0.14 0.11 -22.44
C ASP A 206 -0.60 1.33 -23.26
N SER A 207 -0.48 2.55 -22.73
CA SER A 207 -0.68 3.77 -23.51
C SER A 207 0.62 4.21 -24.17
N GLU A 208 0.56 4.45 -25.48
CA GLU A 208 1.62 5.09 -26.23
C GLU A 208 1.23 6.54 -26.56
N CYS A 209 2.22 7.40 -26.77
CA CYS A 209 1.95 8.74 -27.29
C CYS A 209 1.31 8.65 -28.66
N ALA A 210 0.28 9.46 -28.90
CA ALA A 210 -0.43 9.47 -30.17
C ALA A 210 0.47 9.83 -31.37
N SER A 211 1.59 10.52 -31.13
CA SER A 211 2.61 10.81 -32.15
C SER A 211 3.92 10.07 -31.88
N ALA A 212 4.56 9.62 -32.96
CA ALA A 212 5.90 9.00 -32.93
C ALA A 212 7.00 9.98 -32.47
N ASP A 213 6.73 11.28 -32.58
CA ASP A 213 7.48 12.36 -31.98
C ASP A 213 6.50 13.17 -31.13
N PRO A 214 6.36 12.85 -29.83
CA PRO A 214 5.48 13.58 -28.93
C PRO A 214 5.94 15.01 -28.73
N CYS A 215 7.24 15.29 -28.80
CA CYS A 215 7.74 16.63 -28.62
C CYS A 215 7.53 17.52 -29.86
N GLY A 216 7.62 16.93 -31.05
CA GLY A 216 7.39 17.64 -32.31
C GLY A 216 8.27 18.90 -32.39
N ASP A 217 7.61 20.06 -32.51
CA ASP A 217 8.29 21.36 -32.60
C ASP A 217 8.51 22.05 -31.23
N ARG A 218 8.18 21.40 -30.10
CA ARG A 218 8.42 21.97 -28.76
C ARG A 218 9.92 21.99 -28.45
N GLU A 219 10.40 23.13 -27.96
CA GLU A 219 11.79 23.37 -27.53
C GLU A 219 12.00 23.07 -26.04
N CYS A 220 10.96 23.27 -25.23
CA CYS A 220 10.94 22.89 -23.82
C CYS A 220 9.53 22.45 -23.34
N GLY A 221 9.47 21.98 -22.08
CA GLY A 221 8.22 21.56 -21.43
C GLY A 221 7.99 20.05 -21.52
N HIS A 222 6.75 19.60 -21.32
CA HIS A 222 6.41 18.17 -21.39
C HIS A 222 5.30 17.93 -22.40
N GLN A 223 5.39 16.83 -23.14
CA GLN A 223 4.30 16.32 -23.95
C GLN A 223 4.21 14.82 -23.75
N CYS A 224 3.02 14.31 -23.43
CA CYS A 224 2.82 12.89 -23.21
C CYS A 224 3.76 12.30 -22.13
N GLY A 225 4.08 13.11 -21.10
CA GLY A 225 4.96 12.70 -20.01
C GLY A 225 6.44 12.67 -20.31
N LEU A 226 6.83 12.99 -21.55
CA LEU A 226 8.21 13.12 -21.96
C LEU A 226 8.64 14.58 -21.87
N LEU A 227 9.83 14.81 -21.30
CA LEU A 227 10.46 16.13 -21.28
C LEU A 227 10.94 16.48 -22.70
N CYS A 228 10.35 17.51 -23.27
CA CYS A 228 10.60 18.00 -24.62
C CYS A 228 11.66 19.09 -24.67
N GLY A 229 12.79 18.84 -24.02
CA GLY A 229 13.88 19.80 -23.89
C GLY A 229 13.74 20.71 -22.66
N THR A 230 14.71 21.60 -22.51
CA THR A 230 14.79 22.60 -21.43
C THR A 230 15.27 23.90 -22.05
N CYS A 231 14.72 25.02 -21.62
CA CYS A 231 15.12 26.32 -22.13
C CYS A 231 16.51 26.73 -21.58
N GLY A 232 17.19 27.67 -22.24
CA GLY A 232 18.53 28.11 -21.85
C GLY A 232 18.53 28.97 -20.57
N ASP A 233 19.72 29.35 -20.09
CA ASP A 233 19.85 30.26 -18.95
C ASP A 233 19.09 31.58 -19.20
N GLY A 234 18.14 31.91 -18.33
CA GLY A 234 17.32 33.12 -18.43
C GLY A 234 16.09 33.00 -19.34
N GLU A 235 15.78 31.80 -19.81
CA GLU A 235 14.57 31.50 -20.57
C GLU A 235 13.60 30.62 -19.78
N VAL A 236 12.29 30.86 -19.95
CA VAL A 236 11.20 30.05 -19.41
C VAL A 236 10.46 29.34 -20.53
N CYS A 237 9.92 28.16 -20.22
CA CYS A 237 9.09 27.41 -21.15
C CYS A 237 7.72 28.04 -21.20
N ARG A 238 7.33 28.55 -22.36
CA ARG A 238 5.96 29.04 -22.57
C ARG A 238 5.00 27.86 -22.78
N ALA A 239 3.71 28.13 -22.63
CA ALA A 239 2.64 27.14 -22.81
C ALA A 239 2.60 26.54 -24.24
N ASP A 240 3.11 27.26 -25.24
CA ASP A 240 3.25 26.75 -26.61
C ASP A 240 4.48 25.85 -26.81
N GLY A 241 5.28 25.64 -25.77
CA GLY A 241 6.49 24.82 -25.80
C GLY A 241 7.74 25.51 -26.34
N THR A 242 7.70 26.83 -26.57
CA THR A 242 8.86 27.60 -27.01
C THR A 242 9.67 28.14 -25.83
N CYS A 243 10.99 28.24 -26.02
CA CYS A 243 11.87 28.94 -25.10
C CYS A 243 11.67 30.45 -25.27
N GLY A 244 11.76 31.19 -24.19
CA GLY A 244 11.67 32.63 -24.27
C GLY A 244 12.22 33.33 -23.07
N GLU A 245 12.69 34.57 -23.27
CA GLU A 245 13.14 35.42 -22.16
C GLU A 245 12.14 35.40 -21.00
N ASP A 246 12.68 35.11 -19.82
CA ASP A 246 11.93 35.19 -18.58
C ASP A 246 11.64 36.65 -18.25
N VAL A 247 10.48 37.11 -18.70
CA VAL A 247 10.00 38.46 -18.38
C VAL A 247 9.51 38.56 -16.93
N CYS A 248 9.22 37.42 -16.29
CA CYS A 248 8.73 37.34 -14.92
C CYS A 248 9.87 37.37 -13.90
N GLY A 249 11.03 36.81 -14.22
CA GLY A 249 12.15 36.68 -13.30
C GLY A 249 11.73 36.08 -11.95
N ASP A 250 11.91 36.81 -10.85
CA ASP A 250 11.53 36.31 -9.51
C ASP A 250 10.02 36.43 -9.21
N LEU A 251 9.24 37.06 -10.08
CA LEU A 251 7.81 37.27 -9.88
C LEU A 251 7.04 35.96 -10.06
N THR A 252 6.28 35.56 -9.03
CA THR A 252 5.42 34.38 -9.07
C THR A 252 3.96 34.76 -9.28
N PHE A 253 3.05 33.77 -9.32
CA PHE A 253 1.60 34.01 -9.31
C PHE A 253 1.13 34.75 -8.04
N THR A 254 1.87 34.63 -6.92
CA THR A 254 1.58 35.35 -5.68
C THR A 254 1.65 36.87 -5.86
N GLY A 255 2.52 37.32 -6.75
CA GLY A 255 2.64 38.72 -7.13
C GLY A 255 3.20 39.65 -6.05
N CYS A 256 3.05 40.95 -6.29
CA CYS A 256 3.48 42.05 -5.43
C CYS A 256 2.68 43.31 -5.73
N CYS A 257 2.82 44.33 -4.89
CA CYS A 257 2.19 45.63 -5.07
C CYS A 257 3.20 46.73 -5.40
N ARG A 258 2.84 47.62 -6.33
CA ARG A 258 3.53 48.90 -6.55
C ARG A 258 2.53 50.04 -6.58
N GLY A 259 2.29 50.63 -5.41
CA GLY A 259 1.24 51.64 -5.24
C GLY A 259 -0.15 51.02 -5.44
N THR A 260 -0.86 51.44 -6.49
CA THR A 260 -2.20 50.91 -6.84
C THR A 260 -2.16 49.83 -7.91
N LEU A 261 -0.98 49.33 -8.28
CA LEU A 261 -0.83 48.28 -9.28
C LEU A 261 -0.49 46.95 -8.58
N SER A 262 -1.20 45.88 -8.91
CA SER A 262 -0.79 44.50 -8.59
C SER A 262 -0.07 43.91 -9.80
N TYR A 263 1.13 43.37 -9.58
CA TYR A 263 1.91 42.66 -10.58
C TYR A 263 1.98 41.19 -10.20
N TYR A 264 1.76 40.28 -11.14
CA TYR A 264 1.96 38.85 -10.92
C TYR A 264 2.40 38.18 -12.22
N CYS A 265 3.12 37.08 -12.11
CA CYS A 265 3.45 36.27 -13.28
C CYS A 265 2.36 35.24 -13.51
N LYS A 266 1.84 35.21 -14.73
CA LYS A 266 0.93 34.17 -15.19
C LYS A 266 1.34 33.71 -16.58
N ASP A 267 1.52 32.40 -16.75
CA ASP A 267 1.89 31.78 -18.02
C ASP A 267 3.16 32.39 -18.66
N GLY A 268 4.13 32.78 -17.82
CA GLY A 268 5.38 33.42 -18.26
C GLY A 268 5.22 34.87 -18.74
N VAL A 269 4.09 35.51 -18.43
CA VAL A 269 3.80 36.92 -18.75
C VAL A 269 3.53 37.67 -17.45
N VAL A 270 4.12 38.87 -17.34
CA VAL A 270 3.82 39.79 -16.24
C VAL A 270 2.48 40.45 -16.50
N GLU A 271 1.49 40.08 -15.70
CA GLU A 271 0.17 40.69 -15.69
C GLU A 271 0.15 41.89 -14.74
N VAL A 272 -0.59 42.93 -15.11
CA VAL A 272 -0.71 44.16 -14.32
C VAL A 272 -2.18 44.49 -14.11
N LEU A 273 -2.62 44.55 -12.86
CA LEU A 273 -3.97 44.99 -12.48
C LEU A 273 -3.92 46.40 -11.92
N ASP A 274 -4.75 47.30 -12.47
CA ASP A 274 -4.93 48.65 -11.96
C ASP A 274 -6.02 48.69 -10.87
N CYS A 275 -5.58 48.67 -9.62
CA CYS A 275 -6.43 48.72 -8.45
C CYS A 275 -6.93 50.14 -8.11
N SER A 276 -6.63 51.17 -8.92
CA SER A 276 -7.14 52.53 -8.67
C SER A 276 -8.66 52.66 -8.81
N THR A 277 -9.31 51.67 -9.44
CA THR A 277 -10.74 51.67 -9.74
C THR A 277 -11.59 50.88 -8.73
N VAL A 278 -10.97 50.12 -7.83
CA VAL A 278 -11.65 49.34 -6.80
C VAL A 278 -11.69 50.09 -5.46
N ASP A 279 -12.56 49.68 -4.53
CA ASP A 279 -12.67 50.27 -3.19
C ASP A 279 -12.37 49.21 -2.12
N PRO A 280 -11.32 49.37 -1.30
CA PRO A 280 -10.32 50.45 -1.32
C PRO A 280 -9.46 50.44 -2.59
N ALA A 281 -9.05 51.63 -3.05
CA ALA A 281 -8.17 51.81 -4.20
C ALA A 281 -6.72 51.46 -3.86
N SER A 282 -6.48 50.20 -3.52
CA SER A 282 -5.21 49.68 -3.03
C SER A 282 -4.99 48.25 -3.48
N CYS A 283 -3.71 47.90 -3.62
CA CYS A 283 -3.24 46.53 -3.73
C CYS A 283 -2.86 46.03 -2.33
N GLY A 284 -3.21 44.79 -1.98
CA GLY A 284 -2.85 44.20 -0.70
C GLY A 284 -3.05 42.68 -0.64
N TRP A 285 -2.57 42.08 0.43
CA TRP A 285 -2.57 40.63 0.62
C TRP A 285 -3.98 40.05 0.86
N ASP A 286 -4.36 39.06 0.05
CA ASP A 286 -5.51 38.19 0.32
C ASP A 286 -5.06 36.98 1.14
N SER A 287 -5.38 36.97 2.43
CA SER A 287 -5.04 35.84 3.31
C SER A 287 -5.85 34.57 3.05
N ALA A 288 -7.00 34.67 2.37
CA ALA A 288 -7.83 33.52 2.04
C ALA A 288 -7.25 32.79 0.81
N GLU A 289 -6.78 33.56 -0.17
CA GLU A 289 -6.30 33.02 -1.45
C GLU A 289 -4.76 32.91 -1.54
N GLY A 290 -4.03 33.63 -0.69
CA GLY A 290 -2.56 33.54 -0.59
C GLY A 290 -1.79 34.32 -1.66
N PHE A 291 -2.33 35.45 -2.15
CA PHE A 291 -1.67 36.32 -3.14
C PHE A 291 -2.04 37.80 -2.97
N TYR A 292 -1.36 38.70 -3.69
CA TYR A 292 -1.65 40.13 -3.71
C TYR A 292 -2.74 40.48 -4.75
N ASP A 293 -3.83 41.10 -4.29
CA ASP A 293 -4.96 41.48 -5.14
C ASP A 293 -5.43 42.93 -4.88
N CYS A 294 -6.25 43.43 -5.79
CA CYS A 294 -6.92 44.71 -5.70
C CYS A 294 -8.05 44.71 -4.66
N GLY A 295 -8.26 45.84 -3.99
CA GLY A 295 -9.36 46.01 -3.02
C GLY A 295 -8.99 45.55 -1.61
N LEU A 296 -7.71 45.27 -1.38
CA LEU A 296 -7.17 44.78 -0.12
C LEU A 296 -6.05 45.70 0.36
N SER A 297 -5.55 45.44 1.56
CA SER A 297 -4.45 46.21 2.14
C SER A 297 -3.58 45.33 3.04
N GLY A 298 -2.31 45.72 3.21
CA GLY A 298 -1.36 45.00 4.06
C GLY A 298 -0.45 44.06 3.26
N ALA A 299 0.57 43.56 3.94
CA ALA A 299 1.57 42.63 3.41
C ALA A 299 1.27 41.19 3.87
N ASP A 300 1.86 40.22 3.19
CA ASP A 300 1.89 38.82 3.61
C ASP A 300 2.36 38.70 5.08
N PRO A 301 1.52 38.21 6.00
CA PRO A 301 1.86 38.07 7.42
C PRO A 301 3.04 37.14 7.69
N SER A 302 3.36 36.23 6.75
CA SER A 302 4.49 35.32 6.89
C SER A 302 5.83 35.99 6.57
N GLY A 303 5.81 37.09 5.82
CA GLY A 303 7.01 37.76 5.29
C GLY A 303 7.70 36.99 4.17
N THR A 304 7.09 35.92 3.65
CA THR A 304 7.66 35.10 2.57
C THR A 304 7.53 35.82 1.23
N ASN A 305 6.46 36.59 1.03
CA ASN A 305 6.17 37.29 -0.21
C ASN A 305 6.16 38.82 0.01
N PRO A 306 7.26 39.53 -0.29
CA PRO A 306 7.34 40.97 -0.15
C PRO A 306 6.21 41.73 -0.85
N ALA A 307 5.64 42.72 -0.16
CA ALA A 307 4.59 43.55 -0.73
C ALA A 307 5.13 44.52 -1.79
N ASP A 308 6.41 44.88 -1.74
CA ASP A 308 7.03 45.83 -2.66
C ASP A 308 7.61 45.11 -3.89
N CYS A 309 7.12 45.46 -5.07
CA CYS A 309 7.63 44.91 -6.32
C CYS A 309 9.09 45.24 -6.62
N ASP A 310 9.68 46.24 -5.95
CA ASP A 310 11.11 46.57 -6.12
C ASP A 310 12.06 45.51 -5.51
N GLU A 311 11.52 44.53 -4.78
CA GLU A 311 12.29 43.38 -4.29
C GLU A 311 12.39 42.23 -5.32
N TYR A 312 11.68 42.31 -6.44
CA TYR A 312 11.68 41.31 -7.51
C TYR A 312 12.39 41.84 -8.76
N ASP A 313 13.22 41.01 -9.40
CA ASP A 313 13.83 41.34 -10.70
C ASP A 313 12.91 40.86 -11.83
N PHE A 314 12.15 41.76 -12.45
CA PHE A 314 11.27 41.45 -13.59
C PHE A 314 11.18 42.61 -14.59
N VAL A 315 10.80 42.31 -15.83
CA VAL A 315 10.65 43.33 -16.88
C VAL A 315 9.29 43.99 -16.77
N VAL A 316 9.26 45.22 -16.25
CA VAL A 316 8.02 46.01 -16.16
C VAL A 316 7.46 46.28 -17.57
N PRO A 317 6.22 45.83 -17.87
CA PRO A 317 5.56 46.14 -19.13
C PRO A 317 5.44 47.67 -19.30
N LYS A 318 5.73 48.18 -20.51
CA LYS A 318 5.63 49.61 -20.82
C LYS A 318 4.22 50.07 -21.08
#